data_AF-A0A094A290-F1
#
_entry.id   AF-A0A094A290-F1
#
_cell.length_a   1.000
_cell.length_b   1.000
_cell.length_c   1.000
_cell.angle_alpha   90.00
_cell.angle_beta   90.00
_cell.angle_gamma   90.00
#
_symmetry.space_group_name_H-M   'P 1'
#
loop_
_entity.id
_entity.type
_entity.pdbx_description
1 polymer ?
#
loop_
_entity_poly.entity_id
_entity_poly.type
_entity_poly.pdbx_seq_one_letter_code
_entity_poly.pdbx_strand_id
1 'polypeptide(L)'
;VPKPSRPLNDFRSNTVPAVPTANRNVGNEPAAPKDVLPPPALDRELKERNPRLSERNLKKPPPLPSRKSSQQSLNLPALPARRPSEQLVVRKASNDSFKSNYSSQSGFSYGGSKSSASSIDTNALRKLPPRLDEAALPALPPSRREQAEEQARLARGSLTFTQSSPAIPRITRQGENESSRPALPSRPSQAPALPSRSRSNVRDEAPPPMPRRPATSAGRDGAPPPMPSRPSANTDAAPPPIPASSKPTMRQIDAIKARQAATPSDDVCLICRDFSGPDEVAAKYPRQSLPRGNSIDYLADGLCGPFTSHTDKARAIFMWCHLNIDYDVDAFLGNRVKSQTPDETIRKGMGVCEGYAGVFAAIAVRAGIECLVVGGHGKGYGYVATGPGQRLPPANPTGHAWNAVRIDDGEWKLCDPCWGSGALGEDKRQTSRAFTATQFTCTNEDFGLKHFPSNKAHFFRADRRVPTWEEYILGPHRGAETLKLYNTERHGIDKATILPALNRIELNDGDSTRFQFAKLCQHWDFERNGEGKPYLLAIKIGGTHAYAEDLVPLDRDDMYWWVDIPHEKLGSPGETIKLYAIDTMNGQDARGLTKKEFMERRKTSGMSFAGVAEWELV
;
A
#
# COMPACT_ATOMS: atom_id res chain seq x y z
N VAL A 1 -32.33 52.80 -28.06
CA VAL A 1 -32.61 51.75 -29.08
C VAL A 1 -31.25 51.26 -29.58
N PRO A 2 -30.98 49.94 -29.76
CA PRO A 2 -31.89 48.78 -29.70
C PRO A 2 -31.57 47.76 -28.56
N LYS A 3 -32.05 46.52 -28.75
CA LYS A 3 -32.20 45.35 -27.86
C LYS A 3 -30.89 44.72 -27.32
N PRO A 4 -30.95 43.86 -26.27
CA PRO A 4 -29.78 43.16 -25.71
C PRO A 4 -29.33 41.94 -26.53
N SER A 5 -28.05 41.56 -26.35
CA SER A 5 -27.43 40.33 -26.84
C SER A 5 -27.35 39.25 -25.74
N ARG A 6 -27.44 37.97 -26.14
CA ARG A 6 -27.30 36.79 -25.24
C ARG A 6 -25.81 36.40 -25.05
N PRO A 7 -25.46 35.55 -24.06
CA PRO A 7 -24.10 35.42 -23.57
C PRO A 7 -23.20 34.50 -24.41
N LEU A 8 -21.89 34.70 -24.28
CA LEU A 8 -20.88 33.70 -24.64
C LEU A 8 -20.55 32.85 -23.40
N ASN A 9 -20.94 31.58 -23.44
CA ASN A 9 -20.36 30.55 -22.56
C ASN A 9 -18.93 30.27 -23.03
N ASP A 10 -17.94 30.54 -22.20
CA ASP A 10 -16.59 29.97 -22.36
C ASP A 10 -16.07 29.55 -20.97
N PHE A 11 -16.75 28.56 -20.36
CA PHE A 11 -16.32 27.87 -19.13
C PHE A 11 -15.07 27.02 -19.42
N ARG A 12 -13.94 27.70 -19.66
CA ARG A 12 -12.63 27.05 -19.72
C ARG A 12 -12.21 26.72 -18.31
N SER A 13 -12.27 25.43 -17.97
CA SER A 13 -11.66 24.89 -16.78
C SER A 13 -10.16 25.21 -16.80
N ASN A 14 -9.72 26.14 -15.95
CA ASN A 14 -8.30 26.40 -15.69
C ASN A 14 -7.71 25.26 -14.84
N THR A 15 -7.73 24.04 -15.37
CA THR A 15 -6.90 22.94 -14.89
C THR A 15 -5.44 23.35 -15.02
N VAL A 16 -4.77 23.55 -13.88
CA VAL A 16 -3.31 23.66 -13.82
C VAL A 16 -2.72 22.44 -14.53
N PRO A 17 -1.76 22.60 -15.46
CA PRO A 17 -1.22 21.47 -16.20
C PRO A 17 -0.52 20.49 -15.25
N ALA A 18 -0.98 19.24 -15.22
CA ALA A 18 -0.26 18.16 -14.56
C ALA A 18 1.11 18.03 -15.22
N VAL A 19 2.18 18.27 -14.45
CA VAL A 19 3.56 18.26 -14.95
C VAL A 19 3.93 16.84 -15.39
N PRO A 20 4.16 16.57 -16.69
CA PRO A 20 4.46 15.23 -17.14
C PRO A 20 5.93 14.90 -16.82
N THR A 21 6.17 14.00 -15.86
CA THR A 21 7.47 13.34 -15.68
C THR A 21 7.70 12.38 -16.86
N ALA A 22 8.09 12.94 -18.01
CA ALA A 22 8.00 12.29 -19.30
C ALA A 22 8.89 11.03 -19.43
N ASN A 23 8.26 9.85 -19.56
CA ASN A 23 8.85 8.57 -19.96
C ASN A 23 10.18 8.18 -19.27
N ARG A 24 10.36 8.53 -17.99
CA ARG A 24 11.47 8.03 -17.16
C ARG A 24 10.92 6.98 -16.21
N ASN A 25 11.56 5.81 -16.15
CA ASN A 25 11.26 4.80 -15.16
C ASN A 25 11.68 5.33 -13.78
N VAL A 26 10.72 5.79 -12.99
CA VAL A 26 10.92 6.15 -11.58
C VAL A 26 10.95 4.85 -10.78
N GLY A 27 12.17 4.38 -10.50
CA GLY A 27 12.42 3.14 -9.76
C GLY A 27 13.90 2.79 -9.71
N ASN A 28 14.29 2.06 -8.66
CA ASN A 28 15.61 1.44 -8.50
C ASN A 28 15.58 -0.08 -8.79
N GLU A 29 14.43 -0.64 -9.18
CA GLU A 29 14.33 -2.02 -9.63
C GLU A 29 15.18 -2.26 -10.89
N PRO A 30 15.86 -3.41 -11.00
CA PRO A 30 16.45 -3.81 -12.27
C PRO A 30 15.35 -3.97 -13.31
N ALA A 31 15.50 -3.34 -14.47
CA ALA A 31 14.55 -3.50 -15.56
C ALA A 31 14.40 -5.00 -15.88
N ALA A 32 13.16 -5.48 -15.91
CA ALA A 32 12.85 -6.87 -16.25
C ALA A 32 13.60 -7.28 -17.54
N PRO A 33 14.13 -8.51 -17.62
CA PRO A 33 14.87 -8.95 -18.79
C PRO A 33 13.96 -8.79 -20.00
N LYS A 34 14.30 -7.86 -20.90
CA LYS A 34 13.56 -7.67 -22.15
C LYS A 34 13.54 -9.01 -22.86
N ASP A 35 12.35 -9.48 -23.24
CA ASP A 35 12.24 -10.61 -24.16
C ASP A 35 13.07 -10.29 -25.41
N VAL A 36 14.21 -10.96 -25.52
CA VAL A 36 15.11 -10.81 -26.66
C VAL A 36 14.44 -11.51 -27.82
N LEU A 37 13.57 -10.77 -28.52
CA LEU A 37 13.03 -11.20 -29.81
C LEU A 37 14.20 -11.72 -30.65
N PRO A 38 14.14 -12.96 -31.15
CA PRO A 38 15.25 -13.53 -31.90
C PRO A 38 15.56 -12.62 -33.10
N PRO A 39 16.85 -12.46 -33.46
CA PRO A 39 17.22 -11.61 -34.58
C PRO A 39 16.47 -12.09 -35.84
N PRO A 40 15.93 -11.17 -36.66
CA PRO A 40 15.12 -11.56 -37.81
C PRO A 40 15.95 -12.42 -38.77
N ALA A 41 15.35 -13.53 -39.23
CA ALA A 41 15.98 -14.40 -40.21
C ALA A 41 16.27 -13.61 -41.49
N LEU A 42 17.51 -13.68 -41.97
CA LEU A 42 17.92 -13.07 -43.23
C LEU A 42 17.48 -13.97 -44.39
N ASP A 43 16.23 -13.82 -44.82
CA ASP A 43 15.73 -14.48 -46.04
C ASP A 43 16.56 -14.02 -47.25
N ARG A 44 17.33 -14.97 -47.80
CA ARG A 44 18.38 -14.71 -48.79
C ARG A 44 17.85 -14.69 -50.22
N GLU A 45 16.68 -14.10 -50.45
CA GLU A 45 16.11 -14.01 -51.80
C GLU A 45 15.21 -12.78 -52.00
N LEU A 46 15.80 -11.72 -52.57
CA LEU A 46 15.08 -10.69 -53.34
C LEU A 46 16.09 -9.87 -54.17
N LYS A 47 16.68 -10.52 -55.17
CA LYS A 47 17.40 -9.82 -56.24
C LYS A 47 16.36 -9.31 -57.25
N GLU A 48 16.66 -8.18 -57.91
CA GLU A 48 15.93 -7.65 -59.08
C GLU A 48 14.50 -7.13 -58.84
N ARG A 49 14.40 -5.84 -58.44
CA ARG A 49 13.46 -4.87 -59.05
C ARG A 49 13.82 -3.41 -58.68
N ASN A 50 14.53 -2.74 -59.59
CA ASN A 50 14.79 -1.30 -59.52
C ASN A 50 13.84 -0.52 -60.45
N PRO A 51 12.91 0.29 -59.94
CA PRO A 51 12.35 1.41 -60.69
C PRO A 51 13.34 2.59 -60.66
N ARG A 52 13.62 3.21 -61.81
CA ARG A 52 14.46 4.41 -61.90
C ARG A 52 13.69 5.64 -61.42
N LEU A 53 14.30 6.49 -60.60
CA LEU A 53 13.87 7.86 -60.34
C LEU A 53 15.02 8.85 -60.58
N SER A 54 14.67 10.11 -60.82
CA SER A 54 15.45 11.05 -61.64
C SER A 54 16.59 11.77 -60.92
N GLU A 55 17.70 11.98 -61.62
CA GLU A 55 18.79 12.85 -61.21
C GLU A 55 18.38 14.34 -61.21
N ARG A 56 18.54 15.04 -60.07
CA ARG A 56 18.95 16.46 -60.03
C ARG A 56 19.39 16.88 -58.63
N ASN A 57 20.52 17.60 -58.58
CA ASN A 57 20.96 18.48 -57.49
C ASN A 57 21.08 17.90 -56.06
N LEU A 58 22.13 17.12 -55.81
CA LEU A 58 22.82 17.14 -54.51
C LEU A 58 24.32 17.42 -54.71
N LYS A 59 24.90 18.24 -53.82
CA LYS A 59 26.29 18.72 -53.91
C LYS A 59 27.26 17.65 -53.40
N LYS A 60 28.43 17.53 -54.04
CA LYS A 60 29.49 16.61 -53.59
C LYS A 60 30.07 17.06 -52.23
N PRO A 61 30.33 16.14 -51.29
CA PRO A 61 31.11 16.43 -50.08
C PRO A 61 32.60 16.64 -50.40
N PRO A 62 33.37 17.32 -49.54
CA PRO A 62 34.80 17.58 -49.74
C PRO A 62 35.67 16.31 -49.56
N PRO A 63 36.85 16.24 -50.19
CA PRO A 63 37.74 15.08 -50.12
C PRO A 63 38.50 15.00 -48.78
N LEU A 64 38.81 13.77 -48.35
CA LEU A 64 39.68 13.49 -47.21
C LEU A 64 41.16 13.74 -47.57
N PRO A 65 42.01 14.18 -46.62
CA PRO A 65 43.40 14.54 -46.90
C PRO A 65 44.29 13.32 -47.20
N SER A 66 45.18 13.48 -48.18
CA SER A 66 46.16 12.46 -48.56
C SER A 66 47.36 12.40 -47.61
N ARG A 67 47.86 11.19 -47.31
CA ARG A 67 49.11 11.00 -46.56
C ARG A 67 50.30 11.36 -47.43
N LYS A 68 51.23 12.18 -46.91
CA LYS A 68 52.57 12.35 -47.47
C LYS A 68 53.53 11.36 -46.81
N SER A 69 54.42 10.78 -47.61
CA SER A 69 55.55 9.98 -47.13
C SER A 69 56.74 10.90 -46.85
N SER A 70 57.35 10.77 -45.67
CA SER A 70 58.67 11.32 -45.36
C SER A 70 59.46 10.28 -44.56
N GLN A 71 60.67 9.96 -44.99
CA GLN A 71 61.58 9.10 -44.24
C GLN A 71 62.38 9.95 -43.25
N GLN A 72 62.50 9.49 -42.01
CA GLN A 72 63.81 9.38 -41.34
C GLN A 72 63.71 8.44 -40.14
N SER A 73 64.80 7.74 -39.87
CA SER A 73 64.92 6.69 -38.86
C SER A 73 65.50 7.24 -37.54
N LEU A 74 65.19 6.57 -36.42
CA LEU A 74 66.20 6.15 -35.44
C LEU A 74 65.60 5.18 -34.39
N ASN A 75 66.17 3.97 -34.35
CA ASN A 75 66.36 3.05 -33.22
C ASN A 75 65.28 2.88 -32.12
N LEU A 76 64.59 1.74 -32.16
CA LEU A 76 64.28 0.92 -30.97
C LEU A 76 64.60 -0.57 -31.28
N PRO A 77 65.10 -1.37 -30.32
CA PRO A 77 65.66 -2.70 -30.58
C PRO A 77 64.61 -3.81 -30.77
N ALA A 78 65.01 -4.88 -31.48
CA ALA A 78 64.13 -5.96 -31.90
C ALA A 78 63.99 -7.13 -30.88
N LEU A 79 62.87 -7.84 -30.96
CA LEU A 79 62.59 -9.06 -30.17
C LEU A 79 63.19 -10.33 -30.85
N PRO A 80 63.74 -11.30 -30.08
CA PRO A 80 64.31 -12.54 -30.63
C PRO A 80 63.26 -13.60 -30.99
N ALA A 81 63.68 -14.59 -31.80
CA ALA A 81 62.82 -15.65 -32.35
C ALA A 81 62.69 -16.91 -31.45
N ARG A 82 61.74 -17.80 -31.79
CA ARG A 82 61.40 -19.04 -31.03
C ARG A 82 62.03 -20.31 -31.62
N ARG A 83 62.42 -21.26 -30.73
CA ARG A 83 62.32 -22.76 -30.78
C ARG A 83 63.44 -23.39 -29.90
N PRO A 84 63.37 -24.67 -29.47
CA PRO A 84 62.23 -25.43 -28.94
C PRO A 84 62.59 -26.28 -27.67
N SER A 85 61.59 -26.88 -26.99
CA SER A 85 61.73 -27.97 -25.97
C SER A 85 62.48 -27.59 -24.66
N GLU A 86 62.36 -28.28 -23.50
CA GLU A 86 61.49 -29.36 -23.00
C GLU A 86 61.44 -29.34 -21.45
N GLN A 87 60.35 -29.85 -20.81
CA GLN A 87 60.27 -30.33 -19.39
C GLN A 87 60.56 -29.29 -18.24
N LEU A 88 60.02 -29.32 -17.01
CA LEU A 88 59.09 -30.16 -16.24
C LEU A 88 58.26 -29.29 -15.24
N VAL A 89 56.99 -29.64 -15.01
CA VAL A 89 56.25 -29.81 -13.71
C VAL A 89 56.82 -29.08 -12.45
N VAL A 90 56.11 -28.29 -11.61
CA VAL A 90 54.73 -28.35 -11.07
C VAL A 90 54.11 -26.95 -10.84
N ARG A 91 52.82 -26.72 -11.17
CA ARG A 91 51.85 -25.96 -10.33
C ARG A 91 50.43 -26.47 -10.54
N LYS A 92 49.65 -26.57 -9.46
CA LYS A 92 48.26 -27.07 -9.45
C LYS A 92 47.28 -25.90 -9.60
N ALA A 93 46.40 -25.96 -10.60
CA ALA A 93 45.41 -24.93 -10.87
C ALA A 93 44.00 -25.33 -10.37
N SER A 94 43.18 -24.32 -10.07
CA SER A 94 41.73 -24.44 -10.00
C SER A 94 41.15 -24.68 -11.40
N ASN A 95 39.97 -25.30 -11.51
CA ASN A 95 39.02 -24.86 -12.53
C ASN A 95 37.56 -25.23 -12.20
N ASP A 96 36.66 -24.38 -12.68
CA ASP A 96 35.22 -24.60 -12.79
C ASP A 96 34.90 -25.33 -14.13
N SER A 97 33.68 -25.85 -14.33
CA SER A 97 33.25 -26.49 -15.59
C SER A 97 31.72 -26.52 -15.76
N PHE A 98 31.24 -25.92 -16.85
CA PHE A 98 29.82 -25.85 -17.23
C PHE A 98 29.41 -27.01 -18.16
N LYS A 99 28.25 -27.64 -17.87
CA LYS A 99 27.34 -28.29 -18.85
C LYS A 99 27.87 -29.51 -19.66
N SER A 100 27.05 -30.40 -20.22
CA SER A 100 25.61 -30.71 -20.10
C SER A 100 25.32 -32.06 -20.79
N ASN A 101 24.20 -32.72 -20.48
CA ASN A 101 23.53 -33.60 -21.45
C ASN A 101 22.02 -33.72 -21.24
N TYR A 102 21.30 -33.87 -22.36
CA TYR A 102 19.91 -34.32 -22.51
C TYR A 102 19.86 -35.88 -22.35
N SER A 103 18.75 -36.63 -22.18
CA SER A 103 17.29 -36.46 -22.43
C SER A 103 16.46 -37.41 -21.52
N SER A 104 15.12 -37.37 -21.68
CA SER A 104 14.19 -38.54 -21.69
C SER A 104 13.21 -38.75 -20.52
N GLN A 105 12.05 -39.30 -20.88
CA GLN A 105 10.90 -39.56 -20.01
C GLN A 105 10.97 -40.94 -19.32
N SER A 106 10.47 -41.04 -18.08
CA SER A 106 9.65 -42.14 -17.54
C SER A 106 9.45 -41.92 -16.01
N GLY A 107 8.48 -42.56 -15.32
CA GLY A 107 7.40 -43.40 -15.84
C GLY A 107 7.01 -44.56 -14.91
N PHE A 108 6.60 -44.26 -13.66
CA PHE A 108 5.97 -45.17 -12.70
C PHE A 108 6.80 -46.31 -12.04
N SER A 109 6.24 -46.78 -10.91
CA SER A 109 6.36 -48.12 -10.29
C SER A 109 7.50 -48.47 -9.32
N TYR A 110 7.11 -48.52 -8.03
CA TYR A 110 7.25 -49.66 -7.08
C TYR A 110 8.63 -50.27 -6.72
N GLY A 111 8.90 -50.36 -5.40
CA GLY A 111 9.02 -51.70 -4.79
C GLY A 111 10.16 -52.01 -3.80
N GLY A 112 10.02 -51.65 -2.52
CA GLY A 112 10.71 -52.32 -1.38
C GLY A 112 12.18 -51.91 -1.10
N SER A 113 12.78 -52.33 0.03
CA SER A 113 12.24 -53.09 1.18
C SER A 113 13.09 -52.98 2.46
N LYS A 114 12.47 -52.56 3.58
CA LYS A 114 12.77 -52.94 5.00
C LYS A 114 14.13 -52.41 5.57
N SER A 115 14.44 -52.41 6.88
CA SER A 115 13.85 -53.07 8.07
C SER A 115 14.07 -52.26 9.38
N SER A 116 13.27 -52.52 10.44
CA SER A 116 13.59 -52.67 11.90
C SER A 116 14.53 -51.67 12.63
N ALA A 117 14.39 -51.34 13.93
CA ALA A 117 13.42 -51.54 15.04
C ALA A 117 13.76 -50.47 16.14
N SER A 118 13.18 -50.33 17.34
CA SER A 118 12.39 -51.23 18.20
C SER A 118 11.51 -50.49 19.24
N SER A 119 10.32 -51.06 19.46
CA SER A 119 9.44 -51.04 20.66
C SER A 119 9.90 -50.41 21.99
N ILE A 120 8.96 -49.73 22.67
CA ILE A 120 8.34 -50.20 23.96
C ILE A 120 7.06 -49.39 24.25
N ASP A 121 6.05 -50.04 24.85
CA ASP A 121 4.75 -49.47 25.22
C ASP A 121 4.72 -48.96 26.67
N THR A 122 3.85 -47.98 26.96
CA THR A 122 2.84 -48.09 28.03
C THR A 122 1.79 -46.96 28.02
N ASN A 123 0.55 -47.34 28.31
CA ASN A 123 -0.68 -46.54 28.33
C ASN A 123 -0.62 -45.15 28.98
N ALA A 124 -1.13 -44.14 28.26
CA ALA A 124 -1.84 -43.00 28.86
C ALA A 124 -2.91 -42.47 27.88
N LEU A 125 -4.19 -42.39 28.30
CA LEU A 125 -5.28 -41.96 27.42
C LEU A 125 -5.15 -40.47 27.08
N ARG A 126 -4.84 -40.14 25.82
CA ARG A 126 -5.14 -38.81 25.25
C ARG A 126 -6.55 -38.81 24.68
N LYS A 127 -7.38 -37.84 25.11
CA LYS A 127 -8.67 -37.56 24.48
C LYS A 127 -8.40 -37.07 23.05
N LEU A 128 -8.93 -37.77 22.05
CA LEU A 128 -9.05 -37.21 20.71
C LEU A 128 -10.17 -36.14 20.71
N PRO A 129 -10.02 -35.04 19.95
CA PRO A 129 -11.15 -34.14 19.70
C PRO A 129 -12.26 -34.87 18.93
N PRO A 130 -13.51 -34.39 18.99
CA PRO A 130 -14.58 -34.92 18.15
C PRO A 130 -14.21 -34.79 16.67
N ARG A 131 -14.73 -35.70 15.83
CA ARG A 131 -14.55 -35.61 14.39
C ARG A 131 -15.20 -34.32 13.89
N LEU A 132 -14.50 -33.61 13.00
CA LEU A 132 -15.05 -32.46 12.29
C LEU A 132 -16.29 -32.93 11.51
N ASP A 133 -17.40 -32.22 11.70
CA ASP A 133 -18.63 -32.49 10.96
C ASP A 133 -18.45 -32.09 9.49
N GLU A 134 -18.97 -32.89 8.56
CA GLU A 134 -18.87 -32.59 7.13
C GLU A 134 -19.89 -31.49 6.77
N ALA A 135 -19.51 -30.24 7.09
CA ALA A 135 -20.31 -29.06 6.82
C ALA A 135 -20.76 -29.03 5.35
N ALA A 136 -22.08 -29.04 5.14
CA ALA A 136 -22.67 -29.06 3.81
C ALA A 136 -22.16 -27.85 3.00
N LEU A 137 -21.37 -28.14 1.97
CA LEU A 137 -20.76 -27.11 1.14
C LEU A 137 -21.88 -26.25 0.50
N PRO A 138 -21.78 -24.91 0.54
CA PRO A 138 -22.76 -24.06 -0.12
C PRO A 138 -22.77 -24.35 -1.62
N ALA A 139 -23.96 -24.31 -2.22
CA ALA A 139 -24.14 -24.60 -3.64
C ALA A 139 -23.21 -23.72 -4.49
N LEU A 140 -22.49 -24.33 -5.43
CA LEU A 140 -21.58 -23.62 -6.32
C LEU A 140 -22.36 -22.56 -7.12
N PRO A 141 -21.80 -21.35 -7.32
CA PRO A 141 -22.48 -20.31 -8.07
C PRO A 141 -22.76 -20.77 -9.51
N PRO A 142 -23.92 -20.41 -10.09
CA PRO A 142 -24.32 -20.87 -11.43
C PRO A 142 -23.28 -20.50 -12.47
N SER A 143 -23.06 -21.38 -13.44
CA SER A 143 -22.02 -21.19 -14.45
C SER A 143 -22.25 -19.92 -15.27
N ARG A 144 -21.18 -19.40 -15.88
CA ARG A 144 -21.22 -18.23 -16.77
C ARG A 144 -22.17 -18.40 -17.96
N ARG A 145 -22.58 -19.63 -18.26
CA ARG A 145 -23.60 -19.97 -19.26
C ARG A 145 -25.02 -19.85 -18.70
N GLU A 146 -25.29 -20.45 -17.54
CA GLU A 146 -26.60 -20.38 -16.88
C GLU A 146 -26.97 -18.94 -16.52
N GLN A 147 -26.00 -18.15 -16.05
CA GLN A 147 -26.20 -16.71 -15.80
C GLN A 147 -26.62 -15.94 -17.07
N ALA A 148 -26.07 -16.30 -18.24
CA ALA A 148 -26.43 -15.68 -19.51
C ALA A 148 -27.81 -16.15 -20.03
N GLU A 149 -28.15 -17.42 -19.85
CA GLU A 149 -29.46 -17.97 -20.20
C GLU A 149 -30.57 -17.41 -19.29
N GLU A 150 -30.30 -17.16 -18.00
CA GLU A 150 -31.24 -16.51 -17.08
C GLU A 150 -31.39 -15.00 -17.34
N GLN A 151 -30.31 -14.26 -17.59
CA GLN A 151 -30.40 -12.87 -18.04
C GLN A 151 -31.21 -12.74 -19.34
N ALA A 152 -31.02 -13.66 -20.29
CA ALA A 152 -31.81 -13.72 -21.53
C ALA A 152 -33.28 -14.08 -21.30
N ARG A 153 -33.62 -14.80 -20.21
CA ARG A 153 -35.01 -15.11 -19.80
C ARG A 153 -35.67 -13.89 -19.17
N LEU A 154 -34.96 -13.20 -18.26
CA LEU A 154 -35.44 -11.99 -17.59
C LEU A 154 -35.65 -10.82 -18.59
N ALA A 155 -34.74 -10.64 -19.54
CA ALA A 155 -34.83 -9.61 -20.58
C ALA A 155 -36.04 -9.79 -21.54
N ARG A 156 -36.74 -10.92 -21.50
CA ARG A 156 -37.98 -11.17 -22.27
C ARG A 156 -39.26 -10.98 -21.44
N GLY A 157 -39.14 -10.73 -20.13
CA GLY A 157 -40.26 -10.77 -19.18
C GLY A 157 -40.99 -9.44 -18.91
N SER A 158 -40.57 -8.31 -19.49
CA SER A 158 -41.09 -6.98 -19.13
C SER A 158 -41.28 -6.06 -20.34
N LEU A 159 -42.49 -6.05 -20.89
CA LEU A 159 -42.99 -5.03 -21.84
C LEU A 159 -44.46 -4.72 -21.55
N THR A 160 -44.73 -4.05 -20.43
CA THR A 160 -46.06 -3.51 -20.09
C THR A 160 -46.29 -2.17 -20.78
N PHE A 161 -47.37 -2.05 -21.56
CA PHE A 161 -47.77 -0.80 -22.20
C PHE A 161 -48.18 0.27 -21.17
N THR A 162 -47.72 1.51 -21.37
CA THR A 162 -48.24 2.70 -20.69
C THR A 162 -48.72 3.73 -21.73
N GLN A 163 -50.03 4.02 -21.72
CA GLN A 163 -50.61 5.10 -22.52
C GLN A 163 -50.64 6.40 -21.70
N SER A 164 -49.92 7.44 -22.13
CA SER A 164 -50.25 8.83 -21.79
C SER A 164 -49.43 9.86 -22.57
N SER A 165 -50.06 10.57 -23.51
CA SER A 165 -49.73 11.97 -23.88
C SER A 165 -50.83 12.53 -24.80
N PRO A 166 -51.31 13.78 -24.58
CA PRO A 166 -52.33 14.40 -25.43
C PRO A 166 -51.77 14.90 -26.77
N ALA A 167 -52.66 15.10 -27.75
CA ALA A 167 -52.27 15.47 -29.11
C ALA A 167 -51.94 16.96 -29.28
N ILE A 168 -50.93 17.26 -30.10
CA ILE A 168 -50.64 18.59 -30.65
C ILE A 168 -50.65 18.49 -32.19
N PRO A 169 -51.26 19.42 -32.94
CA PRO A 169 -51.41 19.29 -34.40
C PRO A 169 -50.08 19.30 -35.18
N ARG A 170 -50.06 18.56 -36.30
CA ARG A 170 -48.97 18.59 -37.29
C ARG A 170 -48.93 19.93 -38.04
N ILE A 171 -47.73 20.49 -38.19
CA ILE A 171 -47.39 21.41 -39.29
C ILE A 171 -46.75 20.59 -40.43
N THR A 172 -46.89 21.08 -41.67
CA THR A 172 -46.70 20.31 -42.91
C THR A 172 -45.23 20.20 -43.39
N ARG A 173 -45.00 19.34 -44.40
CA ARG A 173 -43.69 18.89 -44.89
C ARG A 173 -42.99 19.84 -45.87
N GLN A 174 -41.65 19.90 -45.75
CA GLN A 174 -40.60 20.03 -46.79
C GLN A 174 -39.26 19.94 -46.02
N GLY A 175 -38.18 19.24 -46.41
CA GLY A 175 -37.87 18.26 -47.47
C GLY A 175 -36.51 17.60 -47.10
N GLU A 176 -35.80 16.75 -47.85
CA GLU A 176 -35.95 16.03 -49.13
C GLU A 176 -35.04 14.77 -49.12
N ASN A 177 -34.85 14.08 -50.26
CA ASN A 177 -33.75 13.15 -50.60
C ASN A 177 -33.44 11.96 -49.67
N GLU A 178 -34.14 10.85 -49.94
CA GLU A 178 -33.72 9.49 -49.59
C GLU A 178 -32.94 8.85 -50.75
N SER A 179 -31.78 8.22 -50.50
CA SER A 179 -31.22 7.21 -51.43
C SER A 179 -30.16 6.29 -50.78
N SER A 180 -30.02 5.08 -51.34
CA SER A 180 -28.84 4.21 -51.26
C SER A 180 -28.47 3.57 -49.91
N ARG A 181 -29.07 2.41 -49.59
CA ARG A 181 -28.56 1.46 -48.58
C ARG A 181 -28.41 0.03 -49.17
N PRO A 182 -27.18 -0.48 -49.37
CA PRO A 182 -26.98 -1.85 -49.86
C PRO A 182 -27.38 -2.92 -48.82
N ALA A 183 -27.85 -4.08 -49.30
CA ALA A 183 -28.17 -5.25 -48.48
C ALA A 183 -26.97 -6.21 -48.35
N LEU A 184 -26.93 -6.99 -47.26
CA LEU A 184 -25.92 -8.03 -47.02
C LEU A 184 -26.44 -9.41 -47.43
N PRO A 185 -25.60 -10.27 -48.05
CA PRO A 185 -26.00 -11.59 -48.53
C PRO A 185 -26.04 -12.67 -47.43
N SER A 186 -26.94 -13.63 -47.59
CA SER A 186 -27.02 -14.85 -46.76
C SER A 186 -25.93 -15.86 -47.11
N ARG A 187 -25.49 -16.67 -46.12
CA ARG A 187 -24.55 -17.79 -46.35
C ARG A 187 -25.11 -19.12 -45.80
N PRO A 188 -25.12 -20.21 -46.59
CA PRO A 188 -25.70 -21.49 -46.19
C PRO A 188 -24.76 -22.37 -45.33
N SER A 189 -25.34 -23.42 -44.77
CA SER A 189 -24.69 -24.47 -43.97
C SER A 189 -24.13 -25.62 -44.82
N GLN A 190 -23.06 -26.27 -44.34
CA GLN A 190 -22.80 -27.71 -44.48
C GLN A 190 -21.57 -28.15 -43.64
N ALA A 191 -21.49 -29.45 -43.33
CA ALA A 191 -20.37 -30.08 -42.62
C ALA A 191 -20.22 -31.56 -43.08
N PRO A 192 -19.02 -32.17 -43.05
CA PRO A 192 -18.83 -33.60 -43.35
C PRO A 192 -18.57 -34.49 -42.12
N ALA A 193 -19.37 -35.56 -42.02
CA ALA A 193 -19.07 -36.96 -41.67
C ALA A 193 -17.58 -37.44 -41.74
N LEU A 194 -17.10 -38.56 -41.15
CA LEU A 194 -17.57 -39.75 -40.36
C LEU A 194 -16.27 -40.50 -39.86
N PRO A 195 -16.19 -41.77 -39.34
CA PRO A 195 -17.18 -42.80 -38.93
C PRO A 195 -16.98 -43.37 -37.49
N SER A 196 -17.62 -44.51 -37.14
CA SER A 196 -17.61 -45.16 -35.80
C SER A 196 -17.66 -46.71 -35.81
N ARG A 197 -17.25 -47.34 -34.67
CA ARG A 197 -17.33 -48.79 -34.20
C ARG A 197 -16.36 -48.95 -32.99
N SER A 198 -16.27 -49.98 -32.12
CA SER A 198 -17.06 -51.12 -31.57
C SER A 198 -16.17 -51.86 -30.50
N ARG A 199 -16.55 -52.79 -29.60
CA ARG A 199 -17.82 -53.49 -29.24
C ARG A 199 -17.75 -54.09 -27.79
N SER A 200 -18.82 -53.89 -26.98
CA SER A 200 -19.51 -54.85 -26.06
C SER A 200 -18.82 -55.85 -25.09
N ASN A 201 -19.44 -55.98 -23.88
CA ASN A 201 -19.35 -57.04 -22.82
C ASN A 201 -18.25 -56.85 -21.75
N VAL A 202 -18.42 -57.17 -20.44
CA VAL A 202 -19.35 -58.10 -19.71
C VAL A 202 -19.96 -57.47 -18.41
N ARG A 203 -21.17 -57.96 -18.07
CA ARG A 203 -22.12 -57.82 -16.92
C ARG A 203 -21.69 -57.38 -15.48
N ASP A 204 -22.73 -56.88 -14.79
CA ASP A 204 -22.96 -56.60 -13.35
C ASP A 204 -23.12 -57.88 -12.47
N GLU A 205 -23.26 -57.89 -11.12
CA GLU A 205 -24.32 -57.27 -10.28
C GLU A 205 -23.91 -57.13 -8.76
N ALA A 206 -24.83 -56.79 -7.84
CA ALA A 206 -24.57 -56.18 -6.52
C ALA A 206 -25.26 -56.85 -5.29
N PRO A 207 -25.03 -56.36 -4.04
CA PRO A 207 -25.76 -56.81 -2.83
C PRO A 207 -26.42 -55.68 -1.96
N PRO A 208 -27.56 -55.96 -1.29
CA PRO A 208 -28.11 -55.17 -0.16
C PRO A 208 -28.16 -55.99 1.18
N PRO A 209 -28.92 -55.65 2.25
CA PRO A 209 -28.50 -54.73 3.34
C PRO A 209 -28.57 -55.31 4.80
N MET A 210 -28.31 -54.45 5.81
CA MET A 210 -28.23 -54.72 7.27
C MET A 210 -29.61 -54.92 7.98
N PRO A 211 -29.73 -55.40 9.27
CA PRO A 211 -29.68 -54.47 10.45
C PRO A 211 -29.43 -55.00 11.93
N ARG A 212 -28.90 -54.09 12.79
CA ARG A 212 -29.23 -53.79 14.24
C ARG A 212 -28.78 -54.67 15.46
N ARG A 213 -28.94 -54.10 16.69
CA ARG A 213 -28.39 -54.44 18.04
C ARG A 213 -29.46 -54.58 19.16
N PRO A 214 -29.13 -55.19 20.33
CA PRO A 214 -29.12 -54.57 21.71
C PRO A 214 -27.88 -55.03 22.58
N ALA A 215 -27.71 -54.87 23.92
CA ALA A 215 -27.88 -53.78 24.93
C ALA A 215 -27.20 -54.17 26.31
N THR A 216 -27.34 -53.35 27.40
CA THR A 216 -27.02 -53.61 28.87
C THR A 216 -25.55 -53.62 29.37
N SER A 217 -25.16 -53.31 30.65
CA SER A 217 -25.68 -52.41 31.73
C SER A 217 -24.73 -52.30 33.00
N ALA A 218 -24.82 -51.19 33.79
CA ALA A 218 -24.33 -50.96 35.19
C ALA A 218 -22.79 -50.88 35.50
N GLY A 219 -22.26 -50.21 36.57
CA GLY A 219 -22.81 -49.14 37.45
C GLY A 219 -22.09 -48.89 38.82
N ARG A 220 -21.81 -47.61 39.19
CA ARG A 220 -21.51 -47.02 40.56
C ARG A 220 -20.21 -47.44 41.32
N ASP A 221 -19.65 -46.74 42.33
CA ASP A 221 -19.79 -45.42 43.03
C ASP A 221 -18.41 -45.05 43.72
N GLY A 222 -18.17 -43.82 44.23
CA GLY A 222 -17.11 -43.52 45.25
C GLY A 222 -16.13 -42.34 45.02
N ALA A 223 -15.51 -41.80 46.10
CA ALA A 223 -14.62 -40.60 46.11
C ALA A 223 -13.40 -40.69 47.11
N PRO A 224 -12.35 -39.83 47.04
CA PRO A 224 -10.99 -40.14 47.56
C PRO A 224 -10.41 -39.24 48.70
N PRO A 225 -9.30 -39.69 49.37
CA PRO A 225 -8.43 -38.87 50.24
C PRO A 225 -6.91 -38.95 49.80
N PRO A 226 -5.83 -38.54 50.55
CA PRO A 226 -4.80 -37.62 50.00
C PRO A 226 -3.30 -38.09 50.08
N MET A 227 -2.34 -37.19 49.75
CA MET A 227 -0.89 -37.46 49.61
C MET A 227 -0.04 -37.25 50.90
N PRO A 228 1.13 -37.92 51.03
CA PRO A 228 2.16 -37.67 52.06
C PRO A 228 3.52 -37.09 51.53
N SER A 229 4.51 -36.91 52.42
CA SER A 229 5.63 -35.94 52.31
C SER A 229 7.07 -36.52 52.17
N ARG A 230 8.10 -35.65 52.28
CA ARG A 230 9.55 -35.80 51.92
C ARG A 230 10.48 -35.61 53.18
N PRO A 231 11.84 -35.50 53.08
CA PRO A 231 12.95 -36.48 52.99
C PRO A 231 13.87 -36.60 54.25
N SER A 232 14.98 -37.37 54.16
CA SER A 232 16.25 -37.27 54.96
C SER A 232 17.37 -38.13 54.31
N ALA A 233 18.69 -38.03 54.57
CA ALA A 233 19.60 -36.95 55.06
C ALA A 233 21.11 -37.40 54.98
N ASN A 234 22.06 -36.51 55.34
CA ASN A 234 23.51 -36.75 55.69
C ASN A 234 24.54 -37.05 54.55
N THR A 235 25.83 -36.64 54.61
CA THR A 235 26.60 -35.83 55.61
C THR A 235 27.82 -35.09 55.00
N ASP A 236 28.19 -33.96 55.64
CA ASP A 236 29.50 -33.29 55.81
C ASP A 236 30.54 -33.10 54.67
N ALA A 237 30.76 -31.82 54.29
CA ALA A 237 32.08 -31.22 54.03
C ALA A 237 31.99 -29.67 54.03
N ALA A 238 33.05 -28.97 54.43
CA ALA A 238 33.14 -27.50 54.35
C ALA A 238 33.46 -27.01 52.91
N PRO A 239 33.03 -25.80 52.50
CA PRO A 239 33.03 -25.42 51.08
C PRO A 239 34.43 -25.18 50.49
N PRO A 240 34.80 -25.82 49.37
CA PRO A 240 36.03 -25.55 48.62
C PRO A 240 35.94 -24.22 47.82
N PRO A 241 37.07 -23.68 47.31
CA PRO A 241 37.10 -22.43 46.56
C PRO A 241 36.20 -22.44 45.30
N ILE A 242 35.61 -21.27 44.99
CA ILE A 242 34.60 -21.09 43.94
C ILE A 242 35.14 -21.60 42.58
N PRO A 243 34.51 -22.63 41.98
CA PRO A 243 35.01 -23.22 40.74
C PRO A 243 34.75 -22.30 39.54
N ALA A 244 35.64 -22.36 38.54
CA ALA A 244 35.55 -21.53 37.33
C ALA A 244 34.27 -21.76 36.51
N SER A 245 33.54 -22.86 36.75
CA SER A 245 32.19 -23.14 36.21
C SER A 245 31.12 -22.15 36.68
N SER A 246 31.39 -21.32 37.69
CA SER A 246 30.50 -20.22 38.10
C SER A 246 30.57 -19.00 37.18
N LYS A 247 31.47 -18.96 36.20
CA LYS A 247 31.42 -17.96 35.11
C LYS A 247 30.49 -18.47 34.00
N PRO A 248 29.49 -17.68 33.55
CA PRO A 248 28.62 -18.10 32.45
C PRO A 248 29.45 -18.31 31.18
N THR A 249 29.24 -19.44 30.52
CA THR A 249 29.93 -19.76 29.26
C THR A 249 29.52 -18.79 28.15
N MET A 250 30.34 -18.67 27.10
CA MET A 250 30.02 -17.81 25.95
C MET A 250 28.62 -18.11 25.41
N ARG A 251 28.24 -19.39 25.25
CA ARG A 251 26.89 -19.81 24.84
C ARG A 251 25.77 -19.42 25.81
N GLN A 252 26.04 -19.28 27.11
CA GLN A 252 25.05 -18.76 28.07
C GLN A 252 24.95 -17.24 28.00
N ILE A 253 26.06 -16.52 27.77
CA ILE A 253 26.05 -15.08 27.52
C ILE A 253 25.31 -14.78 26.19
N ASP A 254 25.58 -15.56 25.15
CA ASP A 254 24.91 -15.46 23.85
C ASP A 254 23.44 -15.88 23.94
N ALA A 255 23.08 -16.86 24.80
CA ALA A 255 21.68 -17.20 25.06
C ALA A 255 20.95 -16.13 25.90
N ILE A 256 21.65 -15.40 26.77
CA ILE A 256 21.09 -14.24 27.48
C ILE A 256 20.93 -13.06 26.51
N LYS A 257 21.92 -12.78 25.67
CA LYS A 257 21.81 -11.79 24.58
C LYS A 257 20.72 -12.15 23.60
N ALA A 258 20.55 -13.42 23.23
CA ALA A 258 19.46 -13.88 22.38
C ALA A 258 18.09 -13.77 23.07
N ARG A 259 18.01 -13.87 24.41
CA ARG A 259 16.81 -13.58 25.21
C ARG A 259 16.59 -12.10 25.52
N GLN A 260 17.53 -11.24 25.14
CA GLN A 260 17.40 -9.77 25.19
C GLN A 260 17.15 -9.18 23.80
N ALA A 261 17.67 -9.81 22.74
CA ALA A 261 17.28 -9.58 21.35
C ALA A 261 15.94 -10.24 21.00
N ALA A 262 15.53 -11.25 21.78
CA ALA A 262 14.18 -11.77 21.85
C ALA A 262 13.64 -11.59 23.29
N THR A 263 13.48 -10.32 23.69
CA THR A 263 12.20 -9.94 24.30
C THR A 263 11.07 -10.43 23.39
N PRO A 264 9.84 -10.68 23.89
CA PRO A 264 8.70 -10.78 22.98
C PRO A 264 8.66 -9.53 22.09
N SER A 265 8.06 -9.63 20.91
CA SER A 265 7.68 -8.43 20.18
C SER A 265 6.80 -7.60 21.11
N ASP A 266 7.25 -6.39 21.42
CA ASP A 266 6.33 -5.34 21.79
C ASP A 266 5.50 -5.09 20.53
N ASP A 267 4.32 -5.74 20.44
CA ASP A 267 3.33 -5.64 19.35
C ASP A 267 2.68 -4.22 19.29
N VAL A 268 3.44 -3.22 19.73
CA VAL A 268 3.18 -1.81 19.66
C VAL A 268 3.26 -1.39 18.19
N CYS A 269 2.07 -1.36 17.58
CA CYS A 269 1.85 -0.91 16.21
C CYS A 269 2.58 0.40 15.87
N LEU A 270 2.85 0.62 14.58
CA LEU A 270 3.61 1.77 14.07
C LEU A 270 3.07 3.15 14.47
N ILE A 271 1.82 3.23 14.94
CA ILE A 271 1.18 4.46 15.44
C ILE A 271 1.62 4.76 16.90
N CYS A 272 1.81 3.72 17.73
CA CYS A 272 2.16 3.85 19.14
C CYS A 272 3.64 3.59 19.45
N ARG A 273 4.44 3.15 18.47
CA ARG A 273 5.87 2.92 18.62
C ARG A 273 6.59 4.22 18.96
N ASP A 274 7.43 4.19 19.99
CA ASP A 274 8.31 5.33 20.27
C ASP A 274 9.41 5.42 19.20
N PHE A 275 9.54 6.61 18.63
CA PHE A 275 10.53 6.94 17.60
C PHE A 275 11.55 7.99 18.08
N SER A 276 11.53 8.36 19.37
CA SER A 276 12.46 9.30 20.00
C SER A 276 13.92 9.00 19.66
N GLY A 277 14.36 7.74 19.85
CA GLY A 277 15.72 7.27 19.54
C GLY A 277 16.11 7.45 18.07
N PRO A 278 15.35 6.89 17.11
CA PRO A 278 15.55 7.11 15.67
C PRO A 278 15.59 8.59 15.25
N ASP A 279 14.69 9.41 15.80
CA ASP A 279 14.59 10.83 15.45
C ASP A 279 15.74 11.65 16.05
N GLU A 280 16.15 11.33 17.28
CA GLU A 280 17.37 11.85 17.91
C GLU A 280 18.64 11.48 17.13
N VAL A 281 18.74 10.24 16.64
CA VAL A 281 19.88 9.80 15.81
C VAL A 281 19.89 10.58 14.50
N ALA A 282 18.76 10.74 13.84
CA ALA A 282 18.66 11.56 12.62
C ALA A 282 19.14 13.00 12.81
N ALA A 283 18.84 13.62 13.96
CA ALA A 283 19.27 14.98 14.29
C ALA A 283 20.80 15.12 14.51
N LYS A 284 21.50 14.03 14.85
CA LYS A 284 22.95 14.03 15.12
C LYS A 284 23.83 14.05 13.85
N TYR A 285 23.24 13.91 12.65
CA TYR A 285 23.94 13.89 11.36
C TYR A 285 23.51 15.05 10.41
N PRO A 286 23.65 16.32 10.81
CA PRO A 286 23.28 17.45 9.94
C PRO A 286 24.11 17.44 8.65
N ARG A 287 23.47 17.70 7.51
CA ARG A 287 24.04 17.66 6.15
C ARG A 287 25.40 18.34 6.00
N GLN A 288 25.63 19.41 6.75
CA GLN A 288 26.83 20.23 6.74
C GLN A 288 28.04 19.55 7.38
N SER A 289 27.86 18.53 8.23
CA SER A 289 28.95 17.75 8.84
C SER A 289 29.36 16.50 8.04
N LEU A 290 28.59 16.14 7.01
CA LEU A 290 28.81 14.90 6.26
C LEU A 290 30.12 14.92 5.44
N PRO A 291 30.77 13.75 5.26
CA PRO A 291 31.94 13.64 4.40
C PRO A 291 31.56 13.98 2.94
N ARG A 292 32.47 14.66 2.24
CA ARG A 292 32.27 15.16 0.86
C ARG A 292 32.17 14.07 -0.22
N GLY A 293 32.41 12.81 0.15
CA GLY A 293 32.22 11.62 -0.66
C GLY A 293 31.85 10.45 0.25
N ASN A 294 31.24 9.40 -0.33
CA ASN A 294 30.67 8.26 0.40
C ASN A 294 29.63 8.69 1.45
N SER A 295 28.90 9.78 1.20
CA SER A 295 27.94 10.36 2.14
C SER A 295 26.78 9.38 2.44
N ILE A 296 26.37 8.59 1.45
CA ILE A 296 25.37 7.52 1.61
C ILE A 296 25.86 6.42 2.55
N ASP A 297 27.11 5.95 2.38
CA ASP A 297 27.72 4.91 3.21
C ASP A 297 27.85 5.38 4.67
N TYR A 298 28.26 6.63 4.87
CA TYR A 298 28.39 7.25 6.20
C TYR A 298 27.03 7.47 6.88
N LEU A 299 26.00 7.86 6.13
CA LEU A 299 24.63 7.95 6.65
C LEU A 299 24.03 6.57 6.94
N ALA A 300 24.33 5.55 6.15
CA ALA A 300 23.88 4.18 6.42
C ALA A 300 24.47 3.66 7.75
N ASP A 301 25.78 3.81 7.95
CA ASP A 301 26.44 3.44 9.21
C ASP A 301 25.92 4.28 10.40
N GLY A 302 25.92 5.61 10.27
CA GLY A 302 25.56 6.52 11.36
C GLY A 302 24.08 6.50 11.76
N LEU A 303 23.15 6.44 10.78
CA LEU A 303 21.71 6.43 11.07
C LEU A 303 21.21 5.03 11.46
N CYS A 304 21.80 3.97 10.91
CA CYS A 304 21.23 2.62 11.01
C CYS A 304 22.04 1.65 11.88
N GLY A 305 23.35 1.90 12.07
CA GLY A 305 24.22 1.12 12.94
C GLY A 305 23.80 1.06 14.42
N PRO A 306 23.21 2.12 15.02
CA PRO A 306 22.71 2.07 16.39
C PRO A 306 21.52 1.13 16.63
N PHE A 307 20.83 0.69 15.58
CA PHE A 307 19.54 -0.02 15.67
C PHE A 307 19.63 -1.46 15.14
N THR A 308 18.87 -2.36 15.77
CA THR A 308 18.63 -3.71 15.23
C THR A 308 17.44 -3.71 14.27
N SER A 309 16.30 -3.21 14.75
CA SER A 309 15.03 -3.05 14.01
C SER A 309 15.20 -2.35 12.67
N HIS A 310 14.61 -2.92 11.63
CA HIS A 310 14.50 -2.29 10.31
C HIS A 310 13.50 -1.13 10.31
N THR A 311 12.45 -1.20 11.14
CA THR A 311 11.50 -0.08 11.32
C THR A 311 12.22 1.16 11.87
N ASP A 312 13.07 1.00 12.88
CA ASP A 312 13.81 2.10 13.52
C ASP A 312 14.86 2.71 12.58
N LYS A 313 15.59 1.87 11.84
CA LYS A 313 16.51 2.33 10.77
C LYS A 313 15.77 3.11 9.68
N ALA A 314 14.65 2.58 9.19
CA ALA A 314 13.82 3.24 8.20
C ALA A 314 13.28 4.59 8.71
N ARG A 315 12.90 4.67 10.00
CA ARG A 315 12.51 5.92 10.65
C ARG A 315 13.66 6.93 10.73
N ALA A 316 14.86 6.50 11.14
CA ALA A 316 16.02 7.39 11.22
C ALA A 316 16.35 8.01 9.86
N ILE A 317 16.23 7.24 8.76
CA ILE A 317 16.38 7.76 7.38
C ILE A 317 15.24 8.71 7.01
N PHE A 318 13.98 8.38 7.37
CA PHE A 318 12.80 9.22 7.12
C PHE A 318 12.92 10.59 7.79
N MET A 319 13.25 10.61 9.09
CA MET A 319 13.48 11.84 9.84
C MET A 319 14.72 12.58 9.33
N TRP A 320 15.79 11.87 8.95
CA TRP A 320 16.97 12.53 8.38
C TRP A 320 16.62 13.30 7.10
N CYS A 321 15.77 12.75 6.23
CA CYS A 321 15.27 13.44 5.04
C CYS A 321 14.49 14.72 5.40
N HIS A 322 13.57 14.65 6.37
CA HIS A 322 12.85 15.83 6.88
C HIS A 322 13.77 16.88 7.49
N LEU A 323 14.83 16.49 8.18
CA LEU A 323 15.77 17.43 8.79
C LEU A 323 16.73 18.06 7.77
N ASN A 324 17.10 17.35 6.70
CA ASN A 324 18.26 17.72 5.86
C ASN A 324 17.97 18.05 4.38
N ILE A 325 16.76 17.83 3.88
CA ILE A 325 16.39 18.11 2.48
C ILE A 325 15.25 19.14 2.44
N ASP A 326 15.38 20.15 1.58
CA ASP A 326 14.33 21.14 1.25
C ASP A 326 13.65 20.82 -0.10
N TYR A 327 12.37 21.16 -0.22
CA TYR A 327 11.63 20.94 -1.47
C TYR A 327 11.99 22.01 -2.50
N ASP A 328 12.38 21.61 -3.72
CA ASP A 328 12.73 22.52 -4.82
C ASP A 328 11.47 23.09 -5.50
N VAL A 329 10.78 23.99 -4.79
CA VAL A 329 9.55 24.67 -5.24
C VAL A 329 9.75 25.35 -6.60
N ASP A 330 10.91 26.00 -6.78
CA ASP A 330 11.25 26.77 -7.98
C ASP A 330 11.49 25.87 -9.20
N ALA A 331 12.14 24.71 -9.04
CA ALA A 331 12.28 23.75 -10.12
C ALA A 331 10.94 23.06 -10.43
N PHE A 332 10.15 22.73 -9.40
CA PHE A 332 8.84 22.08 -9.54
C PHE A 332 7.83 22.98 -10.26
N LEU A 333 7.47 24.13 -9.68
CA LEU A 333 6.50 25.06 -10.27
C LEU A 333 7.00 25.72 -11.56
N GLY A 334 8.32 25.90 -11.69
CA GLY A 334 8.93 26.41 -12.92
C GLY A 334 9.04 25.39 -14.05
N ASN A 335 8.66 24.13 -13.85
CA ASN A 335 8.87 23.02 -14.79
C ASN A 335 10.33 22.89 -15.27
N ARG A 336 11.27 23.03 -14.34
CA ARG A 336 12.74 22.95 -14.52
C ARG A 336 13.38 21.81 -13.72
N VAL A 337 12.58 20.86 -13.24
CA VAL A 337 13.04 19.66 -12.54
C VAL A 337 14.09 18.94 -13.39
N LYS A 338 15.21 18.60 -12.76
CA LYS A 338 16.29 17.81 -13.36
C LYS A 338 16.46 16.52 -12.59
N SER A 339 17.01 15.51 -13.25
CA SER A 339 17.57 14.35 -12.54
C SER A 339 18.60 14.84 -11.53
N GLN A 340 18.55 14.30 -10.32
CA GLN A 340 19.61 14.41 -9.32
C GLN A 340 19.92 13.00 -8.84
N THR A 341 21.20 12.65 -8.66
CA THR A 341 21.56 11.42 -7.93
C THR A 341 21.28 11.59 -6.42
N PRO A 342 21.21 10.49 -5.65
CA PRO A 342 21.12 10.57 -4.19
C PRO A 342 22.23 11.45 -3.57
N ASP A 343 23.50 11.27 -3.97
CA ASP A 343 24.60 12.13 -3.53
C ASP A 343 24.45 13.60 -3.92
N GLU A 344 23.84 13.90 -5.07
CA GLU A 344 23.56 15.28 -5.47
C GLU A 344 22.47 15.93 -4.62
N THR A 345 21.41 15.19 -4.30
CA THR A 345 20.35 15.64 -3.40
C THR A 345 20.87 15.82 -1.97
N ILE A 346 21.66 14.86 -1.44
CA ILE A 346 22.33 14.97 -0.13
C ILE A 346 23.27 16.19 -0.11
N ARG A 347 24.10 16.38 -1.14
CA ARG A 347 25.08 17.50 -1.17
C ARG A 347 24.40 18.86 -1.28
N LYS A 348 23.39 18.99 -2.14
CA LYS A 348 22.61 20.23 -2.33
C LYS A 348 21.72 20.53 -1.11
N GLY A 349 21.21 19.49 -0.45
CA GLY A 349 20.19 19.61 0.58
C GLY A 349 18.81 19.95 0.04
N MET A 350 18.54 19.64 -1.24
CA MET A 350 17.31 20.09 -1.91
C MET A 350 16.96 19.21 -3.10
N GLY A 351 15.67 18.92 -3.29
CA GLY A 351 15.16 18.15 -4.43
C GLY A 351 13.63 18.14 -4.50
N VAL A 352 13.08 17.36 -5.44
CA VAL A 352 11.64 17.02 -5.50
C VAL A 352 11.43 15.56 -5.08
N CYS A 353 10.20 15.04 -5.15
CA CYS A 353 9.81 13.72 -4.66
C CYS A 353 10.77 12.57 -5.06
N GLU A 354 11.19 12.50 -6.33
CA GLU A 354 12.18 11.53 -6.84
C GLU A 354 13.52 11.59 -6.08
N GLY A 355 13.97 12.80 -5.72
CA GLY A 355 15.20 13.03 -4.96
C GLY A 355 15.10 12.57 -3.51
N TYR A 356 13.99 12.86 -2.82
CA TYR A 356 13.71 12.34 -1.47
C TYR A 356 13.67 10.81 -1.47
N ALA A 357 12.89 10.22 -2.38
CA ALA A 357 12.72 8.78 -2.46
C ALA A 357 14.01 8.04 -2.85
N GLY A 358 14.80 8.62 -3.75
CA GLY A 358 16.12 8.11 -4.15
C GLY A 358 17.15 8.17 -3.02
N VAL A 359 17.18 9.23 -2.22
CA VAL A 359 18.06 9.32 -1.04
C VAL A 359 17.66 8.30 0.02
N PHE A 360 16.37 8.20 0.34
CA PHE A 360 15.86 7.23 1.29
C PHE A 360 16.24 5.79 0.90
N ALA A 361 15.94 5.40 -0.36
CA ALA A 361 16.25 4.07 -0.86
C ALA A 361 17.76 3.76 -0.89
N ALA A 362 18.60 4.73 -1.27
CA ALA A 362 20.05 4.54 -1.33
C ALA A 362 20.66 4.27 0.05
N ILE A 363 20.23 5.02 1.08
CA ILE A 363 20.71 4.82 2.46
C ILE A 363 20.15 3.50 3.02
N ALA A 364 18.86 3.21 2.81
CA ALA A 364 18.22 1.97 3.28
C ALA A 364 18.88 0.71 2.69
N VAL A 365 19.09 0.67 1.37
CA VAL A 365 19.76 -0.45 0.68
C VAL A 365 21.21 -0.60 1.17
N ARG A 366 21.92 0.51 1.43
CA ARG A 366 23.29 0.43 1.96
C ARG A 366 23.35 0.00 3.43
N ALA A 367 22.28 0.24 4.20
CA ALA A 367 22.09 -0.29 5.56
C ALA A 367 21.60 -1.77 5.60
N GLY A 368 21.48 -2.43 4.43
CA GLY A 368 21.04 -3.83 4.32
C GLY A 368 19.52 -4.03 4.31
N ILE A 369 18.74 -2.95 4.15
CA ILE A 369 17.28 -2.96 4.15
C ILE A 369 16.79 -2.96 2.70
N GLU A 370 15.92 -3.90 2.33
CA GLU A 370 15.32 -3.89 0.99
C GLU A 370 14.36 -2.70 0.85
N CYS A 371 14.65 -1.81 -0.09
CA CYS A 371 13.85 -0.61 -0.34
C CYS A 371 13.71 -0.33 -1.83
N LEU A 372 12.48 -0.05 -2.25
CA LEU A 372 12.12 0.36 -3.59
C LEU A 372 11.83 1.87 -3.64
N VAL A 373 12.17 2.50 -4.76
CA VAL A 373 11.60 3.77 -5.20
C VAL A 373 10.36 3.44 -6.01
N VAL A 374 9.21 3.99 -5.63
CA VAL A 374 7.91 3.73 -6.27
C VAL A 374 7.44 4.99 -6.96
N GLY A 375 7.44 4.97 -8.30
CA GLY A 375 6.76 5.98 -9.11
C GLY A 375 5.25 5.77 -9.15
N GLY A 376 4.50 6.86 -9.30
CA GLY A 376 3.05 6.82 -9.44
C GLY A 376 2.41 8.20 -9.49
N HIS A 377 1.10 8.26 -9.20
CA HIS A 377 0.33 9.48 -9.02
C HIS A 377 0.02 9.71 -7.54
N GLY A 378 0.09 10.95 -7.08
CA GLY A 378 -0.28 11.36 -5.72
C GLY A 378 -1.42 12.38 -5.73
N LYS A 379 -2.40 12.27 -4.82
CA LYS A 379 -3.41 13.30 -4.54
C LYS A 379 -2.82 14.47 -3.73
N GLY A 380 -1.72 15.04 -4.24
CA GLY A 380 -0.97 16.12 -3.62
C GLY A 380 -1.34 17.49 -4.18
N TYR A 381 -0.35 18.38 -4.22
CA TYR A 381 -0.50 19.73 -4.78
C TYR A 381 -1.05 19.71 -6.22
N GLY A 382 -2.10 20.50 -6.46
CA GLY A 382 -2.75 20.60 -7.78
C GLY A 382 -3.79 19.51 -8.08
N TYR A 383 -3.97 18.50 -7.21
CA TYR A 383 -5.08 17.55 -7.32
C TYR A 383 -6.43 18.25 -7.08
N VAL A 384 -7.44 17.89 -7.87
CA VAL A 384 -8.83 18.31 -7.70
C VAL A 384 -9.70 17.06 -7.61
N ALA A 385 -10.54 16.97 -6.58
CA ALA A 385 -11.43 15.82 -6.40
C ALA A 385 -12.48 15.78 -7.53
N THR A 386 -12.74 14.58 -8.07
CA THR A 386 -13.83 14.36 -9.03
C THR A 386 -15.13 14.16 -8.26
N GLY A 387 -16.05 15.11 -8.38
CA GLY A 387 -17.34 15.07 -7.68
C GLY A 387 -18.33 14.05 -8.26
N PRO A 388 -19.48 13.81 -7.61
CA PRO A 388 -20.45 12.81 -8.05
C PRO A 388 -20.97 13.12 -9.47
N GLY A 389 -21.04 12.10 -10.32
CA GLY A 389 -21.49 12.24 -11.71
C GLY A 389 -20.53 12.98 -12.66
N GLN A 390 -19.39 13.50 -12.17
CA GLN A 390 -18.38 14.11 -13.04
C GLN A 390 -17.60 13.05 -13.83
N ARG A 391 -17.10 13.43 -15.01
CA ARG A 391 -16.27 12.55 -15.84
C ARG A 391 -14.92 12.30 -15.19
N LEU A 392 -14.60 11.03 -14.94
CA LEU A 392 -13.29 10.60 -14.45
C LEU A 392 -12.13 11.10 -15.35
N PRO A 393 -11.02 11.58 -14.76
CA PRO A 393 -9.80 11.89 -15.49
C PRO A 393 -9.19 10.60 -16.08
N PRO A 394 -8.56 10.64 -17.27
CA PRO A 394 -7.85 9.49 -17.83
C PRO A 394 -6.78 8.94 -16.88
N ALA A 395 -6.54 7.63 -16.96
CA ALA A 395 -5.54 6.97 -16.13
C ALA A 395 -4.12 7.48 -16.44
N ASN A 396 -3.55 8.24 -15.51
CA ASN A 396 -2.19 8.76 -15.59
C ASN A 396 -1.46 8.54 -14.25
N PRO A 397 -0.94 7.32 -13.98
CA PRO A 397 -0.23 7.00 -12.75
C PRO A 397 1.22 7.52 -12.78
N THR A 398 1.38 8.85 -12.90
CA THR A 398 2.67 9.56 -12.94
C THR A 398 2.60 10.90 -12.17
N GLY A 399 3.73 11.58 -12.00
CA GLY A 399 3.83 12.89 -11.35
C GLY A 399 4.24 12.88 -9.88
N HIS A 400 4.37 11.71 -9.23
CA HIS A 400 4.84 11.58 -7.84
C HIS A 400 5.77 10.36 -7.65
N ALA A 401 6.54 10.36 -6.56
CA ALA A 401 7.49 9.31 -6.20
C ALA A 401 7.64 9.19 -4.67
N TRP A 402 7.62 7.97 -4.15
CA TRP A 402 7.74 7.63 -2.72
C TRP A 402 8.52 6.31 -2.55
N ASN A 403 8.50 5.69 -1.37
CA ASN A 403 9.18 4.43 -1.09
C ASN A 403 8.25 3.30 -0.66
N ALA A 404 8.67 2.08 -0.99
CA ALA A 404 8.29 0.87 -0.25
C ALA A 404 9.56 0.33 0.41
N VAL A 405 9.53 0.07 1.72
CA VAL A 405 10.68 -0.40 2.50
C VAL A 405 10.28 -1.63 3.29
N ARG A 406 11.13 -2.67 3.29
CA ARG A 406 10.86 -3.88 4.06
C ARG A 406 11.33 -3.70 5.50
N ILE A 407 10.37 -3.53 6.40
CA ILE A 407 10.59 -3.26 7.82
C ILE A 407 10.86 -4.57 8.59
N ASP A 408 10.55 -4.60 9.89
CA ASP A 408 10.63 -5.81 10.71
C ASP A 408 9.65 -6.89 10.21
N ASP A 409 9.90 -8.14 10.61
CA ASP A 409 9.17 -9.36 10.22
C ASP A 409 9.03 -9.62 8.70
N GLY A 410 9.68 -8.79 7.86
CA GLY A 410 9.65 -8.90 6.41
C GLY A 410 8.48 -8.18 5.74
N GLU A 411 7.71 -7.36 6.46
CA GLU A 411 6.59 -6.63 5.88
C GLU A 411 7.04 -5.47 4.98
N TRP A 412 6.37 -5.28 3.84
CA TRP A 412 6.59 -4.12 2.97
C TRP A 412 5.76 -2.93 3.45
N LYS A 413 6.42 -1.89 3.96
CA LYS A 413 5.78 -0.64 4.38
C LYS A 413 5.90 0.44 3.31
N LEU A 414 4.79 1.09 2.96
CA LEU A 414 4.81 2.31 2.17
C LEU A 414 5.12 3.53 3.05
N CYS A 415 6.01 4.42 2.59
CA CYS A 415 6.28 5.70 3.24
C CYS A 415 6.66 6.78 2.22
N ASP A 416 6.30 8.03 2.51
CA ASP A 416 6.65 9.20 1.69
C ASP A 416 7.55 10.17 2.48
N PRO A 417 8.89 10.09 2.33
CA PRO A 417 9.81 11.03 2.98
C PRO A 417 9.70 12.45 2.41
N CYS A 418 9.10 12.65 1.24
CA CYS A 418 8.88 13.97 0.67
C CYS A 418 7.69 14.69 1.34
N TRP A 419 6.51 14.06 1.36
CA TRP A 419 5.34 14.62 2.05
C TRP A 419 5.48 14.54 3.58
N GLY A 420 6.27 13.60 4.09
CA GLY A 420 6.67 13.56 5.50
C GLY A 420 7.50 14.77 5.93
N SER A 421 8.17 15.43 4.98
CA SER A 421 9.02 16.59 5.24
C SER A 421 8.24 17.91 5.39
N GLY A 422 7.02 18.00 4.85
CA GLY A 422 6.20 19.21 4.87
C GLY A 422 5.32 19.37 3.63
N ALA A 423 4.70 20.54 3.49
CA ALA A 423 3.80 20.88 2.39
C ALA A 423 4.11 22.26 1.79
N LEU A 424 3.62 22.51 0.57
CA LEU A 424 3.59 23.86 0.01
C LEU A 424 2.50 24.67 0.71
N GLY A 425 2.86 25.82 1.29
CA GLY A 425 1.91 26.74 1.92
C GLY A 425 1.01 27.48 0.90
N GLU A 426 0.04 28.24 1.41
CA GLU A 426 -0.99 28.91 0.59
C GLU A 426 -0.41 29.89 -0.45
N ASP A 427 0.68 30.59 -0.08
CA ASP A 427 1.47 31.46 -0.96
C ASP A 427 2.20 30.73 -2.09
N LYS A 428 2.23 29.38 -2.07
CA LYS A 428 2.82 28.48 -3.07
C LYS A 428 4.33 28.63 -3.32
N ARG A 429 4.98 29.59 -2.65
CA ARG A 429 6.43 29.88 -2.73
C ARG A 429 7.20 29.52 -1.47
N GLN A 430 6.52 29.21 -0.37
CA GLN A 430 7.12 28.79 0.88
C GLN A 430 6.68 27.36 1.20
N THR A 431 7.63 26.48 1.46
CA THR A 431 7.37 25.13 1.98
C THR A 431 7.30 25.23 3.50
N SER A 432 6.18 24.88 4.12
CA SER A 432 6.12 24.72 5.57
C SER A 432 6.81 23.40 5.93
N ARG A 433 8.03 23.52 6.50
CA ARG A 433 8.81 22.38 7.01
C ARG A 433 8.15 21.85 8.29
N ALA A 434 7.10 21.05 8.10
CA ALA A 434 6.26 20.51 9.15
C ALA A 434 6.30 18.98 9.11
N PHE A 435 6.89 18.37 10.14
CA PHE A 435 7.06 16.92 10.18
C PHE A 435 5.70 16.21 10.21
N THR A 436 5.43 15.37 9.21
CA THR A 436 4.16 14.65 9.08
C THR A 436 4.39 13.16 9.30
N ALA A 437 4.48 12.76 10.58
CA ALA A 437 4.78 11.39 11.01
C ALA A 437 3.88 10.32 10.36
N THR A 438 2.61 10.64 10.08
CA THR A 438 1.67 9.72 9.45
C THR A 438 2.01 9.35 8.01
N GLN A 439 2.90 10.07 7.31
CA GLN A 439 3.45 9.64 6.02
C GLN A 439 4.48 8.51 6.15
N PHE A 440 4.85 8.11 7.38
CA PHE A 440 5.55 6.87 7.72
C PHE A 440 4.61 5.86 8.39
N THR A 441 3.79 6.29 9.36
CA THR A 441 3.07 5.39 10.27
C THR A 441 1.67 4.94 9.84
N CYS A 442 1.01 5.61 8.88
CA CYS A 442 -0.33 5.19 8.43
C CYS A 442 -0.32 3.82 7.73
N THR A 443 -1.48 3.16 7.63
CA THR A 443 -1.58 1.86 6.96
C THR A 443 -1.24 1.97 5.46
N ASN A 444 -0.83 0.88 4.82
CA ASN A 444 -0.65 0.87 3.36
C ASN A 444 -2.00 1.05 2.64
N GLU A 445 -3.09 0.66 3.31
CA GLU A 445 -4.48 0.84 2.90
C GLU A 445 -4.84 2.33 2.77
N ASP A 446 -4.53 3.13 3.80
CA ASP A 446 -4.73 4.59 3.85
C ASP A 446 -3.77 5.33 2.91
N PHE A 447 -2.51 4.90 2.88
CA PHE A 447 -1.49 5.45 1.99
C PHE A 447 -1.95 5.34 0.53
N GLY A 448 -2.55 4.19 0.17
CA GLY A 448 -3.17 3.93 -1.14
C GLY A 448 -4.42 4.76 -1.47
N LEU A 449 -5.05 5.45 -0.51
CA LEU A 449 -6.13 6.40 -0.79
C LEU A 449 -5.61 7.71 -1.42
N LYS A 450 -4.31 8.01 -1.23
CA LYS A 450 -3.62 9.18 -1.80
C LYS A 450 -2.59 8.81 -2.86
N HIS A 451 -1.99 7.63 -2.80
CA HIS A 451 -0.92 7.18 -3.70
C HIS A 451 -1.35 6.02 -4.61
N PHE A 452 -1.17 6.18 -5.93
CA PHE A 452 -1.46 5.13 -6.92
C PHE A 452 -0.18 4.80 -7.70
N PRO A 453 0.47 3.63 -7.47
CA PRO A 453 1.73 3.29 -8.11
C PRO A 453 1.56 3.00 -9.60
N SER A 454 2.59 3.29 -10.40
CA SER A 454 2.63 2.93 -11.82
C SER A 454 2.66 1.39 -12.00
N ASN A 455 3.38 0.68 -11.13
CA ASN A 455 3.32 -0.78 -11.03
C ASN A 455 2.27 -1.19 -9.98
N LYS A 456 1.21 -1.88 -10.42
CA LYS A 456 0.13 -2.37 -9.54
C LYS A 456 0.59 -3.35 -8.46
N ALA A 457 1.75 -3.99 -8.60
CA ALA A 457 2.32 -4.82 -7.54
C ALA A 457 2.71 -3.98 -6.30
N HIS A 458 3.04 -2.69 -6.47
CA HIS A 458 3.61 -1.85 -5.41
C HIS A 458 2.55 -1.19 -4.51
N PHE A 459 1.32 -1.70 -4.50
CA PHE A 459 0.32 -1.30 -3.51
C PHE A 459 0.64 -1.85 -2.12
N PHE A 460 1.29 -3.02 -2.01
CA PHE A 460 1.70 -3.66 -0.76
C PHE A 460 0.63 -3.69 0.36
N ARG A 461 -0.65 -3.72 -0.01
CA ARG A 461 -1.78 -3.76 0.92
C ARG A 461 -1.91 -5.13 1.59
N ALA A 462 -2.16 -5.14 2.90
CA ALA A 462 -2.47 -6.33 3.68
C ALA A 462 -3.79 -6.97 3.21
N ASP A 463 -4.76 -6.17 2.76
CA ASP A 463 -6.01 -6.67 2.14
C ASP A 463 -5.79 -7.35 0.77
N ARG A 464 -4.58 -7.27 0.21
CA ARG A 464 -4.17 -7.74 -1.13
C ARG A 464 -5.02 -7.22 -2.30
N ARG A 465 -5.88 -6.23 -2.07
CA ARG A 465 -6.70 -5.60 -3.11
C ARG A 465 -5.81 -4.70 -3.95
N VAL A 466 -6.11 -4.63 -5.24
CA VAL A 466 -5.45 -3.73 -6.20
C VAL A 466 -6.52 -2.76 -6.71
N PRO A 467 -6.65 -1.56 -6.11
CA PRO A 467 -7.63 -0.57 -6.55
C PRO A 467 -7.55 -0.26 -8.04
N THR A 468 -8.70 -0.11 -8.67
CA THR A 468 -8.82 0.51 -10.00
C THR A 468 -8.52 2.01 -9.93
N TRP A 469 -8.23 2.62 -11.08
CA TRP A 469 -8.07 4.08 -11.17
C TRP A 469 -9.34 4.84 -10.75
N GLU A 470 -10.52 4.27 -11.03
CA GLU A 470 -11.82 4.81 -10.63
C GLU A 470 -12.00 4.78 -9.10
N GLU A 471 -11.83 3.62 -8.46
CA GLU A 471 -11.87 3.51 -6.99
C GLU A 471 -10.83 4.41 -6.31
N TYR A 472 -9.65 4.57 -6.93
CA TYR A 472 -8.63 5.47 -6.43
C TYR A 472 -9.06 6.93 -6.50
N ILE A 473 -9.46 7.45 -7.68
CA ILE A 473 -9.83 8.86 -7.85
C ILE A 473 -11.02 9.21 -6.96
N LEU A 474 -12.09 8.39 -7.01
CA LEU A 474 -13.33 8.63 -6.28
C LEU A 474 -13.22 8.32 -4.77
N GLY A 475 -12.29 7.47 -4.35
CA GLY A 475 -12.12 7.06 -2.96
C GLY A 475 -13.27 6.21 -2.40
N PRO A 476 -13.30 5.97 -1.08
CA PRO A 476 -14.29 5.09 -0.44
C PRO A 476 -15.74 5.55 -0.66
N HIS A 477 -15.96 6.87 -0.69
CA HIS A 477 -17.29 7.50 -0.79
C HIS A 477 -17.71 7.81 -2.24
N ARG A 478 -17.09 7.17 -3.23
CA ARG A 478 -17.43 7.28 -4.66
C ARG A 478 -17.53 8.72 -5.20
N GLY A 479 -16.66 9.62 -4.72
CA GLY A 479 -16.59 11.02 -5.13
C GLY A 479 -17.53 11.95 -4.37
N ALA A 480 -18.35 11.45 -3.43
CA ALA A 480 -19.09 12.30 -2.50
C ALA A 480 -18.14 13.12 -1.60
N GLU A 481 -18.60 14.29 -1.18
CA GLU A 481 -17.77 15.22 -0.41
C GLU A 481 -17.61 14.75 1.04
N THR A 482 -16.36 14.58 1.46
CA THR A 482 -15.99 14.14 2.80
C THR A 482 -15.87 15.33 3.75
N LEU A 483 -15.95 15.08 5.06
CA LEU A 483 -15.88 16.09 6.11
C LEU A 483 -14.63 16.96 6.00
N LYS A 484 -14.76 18.22 6.44
CA LYS A 484 -13.60 19.03 6.83
C LYS A 484 -13.15 18.53 8.20
N LEU A 485 -11.90 18.06 8.29
CA LEU A 485 -11.32 17.51 9.51
C LEU A 485 -10.12 18.34 9.96
N TYR A 486 -10.00 18.51 11.27
CA TYR A 486 -9.06 19.41 11.92
C TYR A 486 -8.43 18.68 13.12
N ASN A 487 -7.10 18.70 13.24
CA ASN A 487 -6.34 18.22 14.40
C ASN A 487 -6.64 16.79 14.92
N THR A 488 -7.40 15.95 14.20
CA THR A 488 -7.86 14.62 14.66
C THR A 488 -6.73 13.73 15.18
N GLU A 489 -5.57 13.75 14.50
CA GLU A 489 -4.37 12.99 14.87
C GLU A 489 -3.78 13.45 16.22
N ARG A 490 -3.86 14.75 16.60
CA ARG A 490 -3.47 15.24 17.95
C ARG A 490 -4.46 14.84 19.03
N HIS A 491 -5.75 14.81 18.71
CA HIS A 491 -6.80 14.36 19.62
C HIS A 491 -6.86 12.83 19.76
N GLY A 492 -6.00 12.09 19.03
CA GLY A 492 -5.95 10.63 19.08
C GLY A 492 -7.10 9.93 18.36
N ILE A 493 -7.75 10.60 17.39
CA ILE A 493 -8.96 10.14 16.70
C ILE A 493 -8.60 9.57 15.31
N ASP A 494 -9.11 8.38 14.98
CA ASP A 494 -9.05 7.86 13.60
C ASP A 494 -10.13 8.49 12.72
N LYS A 495 -9.68 9.34 11.79
CA LYS A 495 -10.48 9.95 10.71
C LYS A 495 -11.30 8.96 9.87
N ALA A 496 -10.85 7.72 9.71
CA ALA A 496 -11.57 6.70 8.93
C ALA A 496 -12.80 6.14 9.67
N THR A 497 -12.91 6.37 10.98
CA THR A 497 -14.01 5.88 11.83
C THR A 497 -15.07 6.94 12.15
N ILE A 498 -14.92 8.16 11.63
CA ILE A 498 -15.84 9.26 11.91
C ILE A 498 -17.17 9.04 11.19
N LEU A 499 -18.25 9.01 11.98
CA LEU A 499 -19.64 8.98 11.54
C LEU A 499 -20.36 10.26 12.01
N PRO A 500 -21.26 10.85 11.20
CA PRO A 500 -21.48 10.55 9.77
C PRO A 500 -20.22 10.81 8.93
N ALA A 501 -20.02 10.03 7.87
CA ALA A 501 -18.77 10.01 7.09
C ALA A 501 -18.75 10.89 5.81
N LEU A 502 -19.86 11.56 5.52
CA LEU A 502 -19.97 12.60 4.47
C LEU A 502 -20.11 13.98 5.11
N ASN A 503 -19.80 15.04 4.38
CA ASN A 503 -19.95 16.40 4.89
C ASN A 503 -21.41 16.83 5.12
N ARG A 504 -22.38 16.08 4.59
CA ARG A 504 -23.82 16.38 4.61
C ARG A 504 -24.57 15.36 5.44
N ILE A 505 -25.55 15.83 6.21
CA ILE A 505 -26.46 15.02 7.02
C ILE A 505 -27.89 15.33 6.55
N GLU A 506 -28.53 14.35 5.91
CA GLU A 506 -29.91 14.47 5.43
C GLU A 506 -30.89 14.29 6.60
N LEU A 507 -31.59 15.37 7.00
CA LEU A 507 -32.48 15.34 8.17
C LEU A 507 -33.72 14.44 8.00
N ASN A 508 -33.96 13.96 6.78
CA ASN A 508 -35.08 13.09 6.44
C ASN A 508 -34.78 11.59 6.61
N ASP A 509 -33.52 11.20 6.87
CA ASP A 509 -33.11 9.78 6.98
C ASP A 509 -33.14 9.29 8.44
N GLY A 510 -34.32 8.87 8.90
CA GLY A 510 -34.53 8.32 10.24
C GLY A 510 -34.76 9.34 11.36
N ASP A 511 -34.85 8.85 12.60
CA ASP A 511 -35.25 9.65 13.77
C ASP A 511 -34.07 10.36 14.47
N SER A 512 -32.85 9.84 14.33
CA SER A 512 -31.65 10.32 15.03
C SER A 512 -30.35 10.03 14.28
N THR A 513 -29.43 10.99 14.34
CA THR A 513 -28.07 10.85 13.80
C THR A 513 -27.13 10.38 14.90
N ARG A 514 -26.42 9.29 14.64
CA ARG A 514 -25.26 8.87 15.45
C ARG A 514 -24.00 9.62 15.01
N PHE A 515 -23.44 10.40 15.92
CA PHE A 515 -22.04 10.80 15.85
C PHE A 515 -21.19 9.76 16.57
N GLN A 516 -20.16 9.23 15.91
CA GLN A 516 -19.27 8.23 16.50
C GLN A 516 -17.87 8.36 15.89
N PHE A 517 -16.84 8.08 16.67
CA PHE A 517 -15.46 7.92 16.18
C PHE A 517 -14.62 7.13 17.18
N ALA A 518 -13.49 6.62 16.73
CA ALA A 518 -12.62 5.72 17.49
C ALA A 518 -11.21 6.31 17.69
N LYS A 519 -10.44 5.70 18.60
CA LYS A 519 -9.01 5.97 18.76
C LYS A 519 -8.23 5.62 17.48
N LEU A 520 -7.09 6.29 17.28
CA LEU A 520 -6.12 5.98 16.21
C LEU A 520 -5.71 4.50 16.14
N CYS A 521 -5.69 3.80 17.28
CA CYS A 521 -5.64 2.34 17.34
C CYS A 521 -6.03 1.85 18.75
N GLN A 522 -6.25 0.54 18.89
CA GLN A 522 -6.56 -0.11 20.17
C GLN A 522 -5.46 0.10 21.25
N HIS A 523 -4.20 0.25 20.83
CA HIS A 523 -3.05 0.45 21.73
C HIS A 523 -2.87 1.91 22.18
N TRP A 524 -3.71 2.84 21.70
CA TRP A 524 -3.54 4.27 21.92
C TRP A 524 -3.87 4.67 23.36
N ASP A 525 -2.82 5.11 24.06
CA ASP A 525 -2.88 5.73 25.37
C ASP A 525 -2.58 7.23 25.25
N PHE A 526 -3.43 8.08 25.83
CA PHE A 526 -3.34 9.53 25.66
C PHE A 526 -2.21 10.18 26.47
N GLU A 527 -1.78 9.57 27.59
CA GLU A 527 -0.73 10.12 28.45
C GLU A 527 0.67 9.70 28.00
N ARG A 528 0.79 8.53 27.35
CA ARG A 528 2.05 8.01 26.76
C ARG A 528 2.24 8.40 25.29
N ASN A 529 1.18 8.38 24.47
CA ASN A 529 1.28 8.59 23.01
C ASN A 529 0.68 9.93 22.54
N GLY A 530 -0.13 10.58 23.37
CA GLY A 530 -0.73 11.90 23.10
C GLY A 530 -0.09 13.03 23.90
N GLU A 531 -0.71 14.21 23.83
CA GLU A 531 -0.33 15.41 24.58
C GLU A 531 -0.85 15.40 26.04
N GLY A 532 -1.00 14.22 26.66
CA GLY A 532 -1.71 14.04 27.94
C GLY A 532 -3.19 13.69 27.76
N LYS A 533 -3.92 13.55 28.88
CA LYS A 533 -5.33 13.09 28.94
C LYS A 533 -6.21 13.75 27.88
N PRO A 534 -7.18 13.01 27.28
CA PRO A 534 -7.99 13.55 26.20
C PRO A 534 -8.90 14.68 26.70
N TYR A 535 -9.17 15.64 25.83
CA TYR A 535 -10.23 16.62 26.06
C TYR A 535 -11.62 15.97 26.09
N LEU A 536 -12.55 16.60 26.77
CA LEU A 536 -13.97 16.30 26.57
C LEU A 536 -14.36 16.80 25.18
N LEU A 537 -15.04 15.93 24.43
CA LEU A 537 -15.49 16.22 23.07
C LEU A 537 -17.01 16.45 23.08
N ALA A 538 -17.48 17.42 22.32
CA ALA A 538 -18.90 17.79 22.25
C ALA A 538 -19.33 18.13 20.82
N ILE A 539 -20.56 17.73 20.46
CA ILE A 539 -21.22 18.23 19.25
C ILE A 539 -21.89 19.56 19.59
N LYS A 540 -21.56 20.60 18.83
CA LYS A 540 -22.32 21.85 18.79
C LYS A 540 -23.47 21.70 17.81
N ILE A 541 -24.69 21.85 18.31
CA ILE A 541 -25.96 21.77 17.56
C ILE A 541 -26.65 23.13 17.47
N GLY A 542 -27.51 23.30 16.46
CA GLY A 542 -28.56 24.31 16.49
C GLY A 542 -29.51 23.97 17.65
N GLY A 543 -29.67 24.89 18.59
CA GLY A 543 -30.52 24.66 19.76
C GLY A 543 -32.00 24.65 19.40
N THR A 544 -32.87 24.34 20.37
CA THR A 544 -34.33 24.20 20.18
C THR A 544 -35.07 25.50 19.81
N HIS A 545 -34.34 26.60 19.60
CA HIS A 545 -34.82 27.91 19.16
C HIS A 545 -33.77 28.55 18.24
N ALA A 546 -34.20 29.34 17.26
CA ALA A 546 -33.37 29.90 16.17
C ALA A 546 -32.17 30.81 16.56
N TYR A 547 -31.88 30.97 17.85
CA TYR A 547 -30.75 31.73 18.40
C TYR A 547 -30.09 31.03 19.60
N ALA A 548 -30.47 29.78 19.90
CA ALA A 548 -29.85 28.97 20.94
C ALA A 548 -28.76 28.07 20.32
N GLU A 549 -27.69 27.84 21.06
CA GLU A 549 -26.67 26.85 20.73
C GLU A 549 -26.55 25.91 21.94
N ASP A 550 -26.50 24.59 21.73
CA ASP A 550 -26.17 23.65 22.81
C ASP A 550 -24.93 22.83 22.44
N LEU A 551 -24.17 22.45 23.45
CA LEU A 551 -22.98 21.61 23.37
C LEU A 551 -23.30 20.27 24.02
N VAL A 552 -23.52 19.25 23.20
CA VAL A 552 -23.86 17.89 23.62
C VAL A 552 -22.56 17.09 23.81
N PRO A 553 -22.11 16.84 25.06
CA PRO A 553 -20.86 16.12 25.31
C PRO A 553 -21.04 14.62 25.00
N LEU A 554 -20.08 14.04 24.27
CA LEU A 554 -20.11 12.63 23.90
C LEU A 554 -19.91 11.73 25.12
N ASP A 555 -20.47 10.53 25.05
CA ASP A 555 -20.08 9.40 25.89
C ASP A 555 -18.85 8.72 25.30
N ARG A 556 -18.10 7.96 26.11
CA ARG A 556 -16.85 7.32 25.72
C ARG A 556 -16.58 6.05 26.52
N ASP A 557 -16.01 5.03 25.88
CA ASP A 557 -15.43 3.85 26.51
C ASP A 557 -13.88 3.85 26.37
N ASP A 558 -13.28 2.67 26.18
CA ASP A 558 -11.85 2.45 25.98
C ASP A 558 -11.39 2.60 24.52
N MET A 559 -12.29 2.64 23.54
CA MET A 559 -11.98 2.69 22.10
C MET A 559 -12.77 3.76 21.34
N TYR A 560 -14.03 4.00 21.69
CA TYR A 560 -14.96 4.87 20.96
C TYR A 560 -15.46 6.04 21.79
N TRP A 561 -15.78 7.13 21.11
CA TRP A 561 -16.71 8.16 21.56
C TRP A 561 -17.99 8.07 20.72
N TRP A 562 -19.15 8.36 21.31
CA TRP A 562 -20.41 8.45 20.58
C TRP A 562 -21.41 9.42 21.21
N VAL A 563 -22.37 9.89 20.41
CA VAL A 563 -23.64 10.42 20.87
C VAL A 563 -24.71 10.23 19.78
N ASP A 564 -25.91 9.85 20.21
CA ASP A 564 -27.09 9.79 19.34
C ASP A 564 -27.93 11.06 19.56
N ILE A 565 -28.13 11.85 18.51
CA ILE A 565 -28.87 13.12 18.58
C ILE A 565 -30.14 13.01 17.73
N PRO A 566 -31.35 13.10 18.32
CA PRO A 566 -32.61 13.15 17.57
C PRO A 566 -32.65 14.31 16.57
N HIS A 567 -33.23 14.11 15.39
CA HIS A 567 -33.21 15.12 14.32
C HIS A 567 -33.94 16.41 14.72
N GLU A 568 -34.96 16.32 15.57
CA GLU A 568 -35.62 17.45 16.26
C GLU A 568 -34.69 18.35 17.11
N LYS A 569 -33.41 17.96 17.32
CA LYS A 569 -32.40 18.70 18.10
C LYS A 569 -31.09 18.93 17.36
N LEU A 570 -30.98 18.59 16.07
CA LEU A 570 -29.78 18.89 15.29
C LEU A 570 -29.73 20.37 14.91
N GLY A 571 -30.86 20.89 14.41
CA GLY A 571 -30.97 22.20 13.81
C GLY A 571 -31.89 22.16 12.59
N SER A 572 -31.73 23.14 11.70
CA SER A 572 -32.46 23.27 10.44
C SER A 572 -31.57 23.02 9.20
N PRO A 573 -32.13 22.63 8.04
CA PRO A 573 -31.37 22.58 6.78
C PRO A 573 -30.63 23.90 6.48
N GLY A 574 -29.36 23.81 6.11
CA GLY A 574 -28.44 24.94 5.93
C GLY A 574 -27.64 25.34 7.18
N GLU A 575 -27.94 24.79 8.36
CA GLU A 575 -27.13 25.01 9.56
C GLU A 575 -25.89 24.09 9.59
N THR A 576 -24.89 24.46 10.39
CA THR A 576 -23.58 23.78 10.45
C THR A 576 -23.35 23.12 11.80
N ILE A 577 -23.24 21.78 11.81
CA ILE A 577 -22.89 20.99 12.99
C ILE A 577 -21.36 20.92 13.11
N LYS A 578 -20.83 21.03 14.32
CA LYS A 578 -19.38 21.03 14.57
C LYS A 578 -19.02 20.17 15.77
N LEU A 579 -18.07 19.25 15.59
CA LEU A 579 -17.42 18.53 16.69
C LEU A 579 -16.29 19.41 17.22
N TYR A 580 -16.30 19.65 18.53
CA TYR A 580 -15.29 20.43 19.25
C TYR A 580 -14.60 19.59 20.32
N ALA A 581 -13.30 19.83 20.50
CA ALA A 581 -12.62 19.60 21.77
C ALA A 581 -12.82 20.83 22.66
N ILE A 582 -13.10 20.62 23.94
CA ILE A 582 -13.15 21.70 24.94
C ILE A 582 -11.73 21.87 25.47
N ASP A 583 -11.00 22.86 24.98
CA ASP A 583 -9.57 23.04 25.26
C ASP A 583 -9.33 23.63 26.65
N THR A 584 -10.13 24.63 27.04
CA THR A 584 -10.00 25.29 28.34
C THR A 584 -11.35 25.51 29.02
N MET A 585 -11.31 25.53 30.34
CA MET A 585 -12.42 25.94 31.20
C MET A 585 -11.88 26.85 32.31
N ASN A 586 -12.43 28.05 32.43
CA ASN A 586 -11.94 29.13 33.32
C ASN A 586 -10.44 29.47 33.14
N GLY A 587 -9.95 29.38 31.89
CA GLY A 587 -8.54 29.65 31.58
C GLY A 587 -7.55 28.59 32.08
N GLN A 588 -8.03 27.42 32.51
CA GLN A 588 -7.22 26.23 32.79
C GLN A 588 -7.40 25.20 31.67
N ASP A 589 -6.36 24.42 31.40
CA ASP A 589 -6.38 23.30 30.44
C ASP A 589 -7.45 22.25 30.87
N ALA A 590 -8.34 21.87 29.95
CA ALA A 590 -9.49 21.01 30.24
C ALA A 590 -9.26 19.52 29.92
N ARG A 591 -8.00 19.08 29.86
CA ARG A 591 -7.63 17.67 29.68
C ARG A 591 -8.15 16.80 30.81
N GLY A 592 -8.84 15.72 30.46
CA GLY A 592 -9.47 14.81 31.41
C GLY A 592 -10.75 15.35 32.08
N LEU A 593 -11.27 16.51 31.67
CA LEU A 593 -12.57 17.03 32.13
C LEU A 593 -13.68 15.99 31.92
N THR A 594 -14.42 15.65 32.98
CA THR A 594 -15.50 14.66 32.85
C THR A 594 -16.79 15.29 32.30
N LYS A 595 -17.60 14.48 31.61
CA LYS A 595 -18.95 14.87 31.14
C LYS A 595 -19.83 15.40 32.28
N LYS A 596 -19.68 14.87 33.51
CA LYS A 596 -20.38 15.36 34.70
C LYS A 596 -19.94 16.79 35.07
N GLU A 597 -18.64 17.00 35.28
CA GLU A 597 -18.11 18.32 35.67
C GLU A 597 -18.39 19.39 34.61
N PHE A 598 -18.32 19.03 33.33
CA PHE A 598 -18.72 19.92 32.24
C PHE A 598 -20.19 20.33 32.39
N MET A 599 -21.12 19.38 32.58
CA MET A 599 -22.55 19.69 32.72
C MET A 599 -22.85 20.55 33.97
N GLU A 600 -22.08 20.40 35.05
CA GLU A 600 -22.15 21.23 36.25
C GLU A 600 -21.61 22.67 36.01
N ARG A 601 -20.51 22.81 35.24
CA ARG A 601 -19.76 24.07 35.11
C ARG A 601 -20.07 24.89 33.84
N ARG A 602 -20.66 24.27 32.79
CA ARG A 602 -20.85 24.89 31.45
C ARG A 602 -21.71 26.15 31.42
N LYS A 603 -22.51 26.42 32.45
CA LYS A 603 -23.35 27.63 32.57
C LYS A 603 -22.67 28.80 33.31
N THR A 604 -21.54 28.56 33.98
CA THR A 604 -20.87 29.53 34.86
C THR A 604 -19.40 29.77 34.49
N SER A 605 -18.88 29.06 33.49
CA SER A 605 -17.46 29.03 33.17
C SER A 605 -17.17 29.53 31.76
N GLY A 606 -16.14 30.36 31.62
CA GLY A 606 -15.59 30.72 30.30
C GLY A 606 -14.89 29.51 29.68
N MET A 607 -15.05 29.29 28.37
CA MET A 607 -14.52 28.12 27.66
C MET A 607 -13.91 28.50 26.32
N SER A 608 -12.92 27.73 25.86
CA SER A 608 -12.39 27.78 24.49
C SER A 608 -12.46 26.40 23.84
N PHE A 609 -12.49 26.36 22.51
CA PHE A 609 -12.74 25.12 21.77
C PHE A 609 -11.86 24.99 20.51
N ALA A 610 -11.20 23.86 20.33
CA ALA A 610 -10.60 23.47 19.05
C ALA A 610 -11.65 22.74 18.20
N GLY A 611 -11.85 23.20 16.97
CA GLY A 611 -12.66 22.47 16.00
C GLY A 611 -11.97 21.16 15.60
N VAL A 612 -12.76 20.09 15.44
CA VAL A 612 -12.27 18.74 15.09
C VAL A 612 -12.91 18.26 13.78
N ALA A 613 -14.21 18.46 13.60
CA ALA A 613 -14.95 18.08 12.40
C ALA A 613 -16.16 19.01 12.14
N GLU A 614 -16.60 19.11 10.89
CA GLU A 614 -17.71 19.98 10.46
C GLU A 614 -18.63 19.28 9.44
N TRP A 615 -19.95 19.44 9.62
CA TRP A 615 -21.02 18.96 8.75
C TRP A 615 -22.05 20.06 8.43
N GLU A 616 -22.73 19.93 7.29
CA GLU A 616 -23.87 20.74 6.82
C GLU A 616 -25.16 19.92 6.94
N LEU A 617 -26.22 20.48 7.55
CA LEU A 617 -27.55 19.87 7.54
C LEU A 617 -28.25 20.15 6.20
N VAL A 618 -28.93 19.15 5.62
CA VAL A 618 -29.63 19.26 4.33
C VAL A 618 -31.01 18.58 4.32
#